data_AF-A5C5I2-F1
#
_entry.id   AF-A5C5I2-F1
#
_cell.length_a   1.000
_cell.length_b   1.000
_cell.length_c   1.000
_cell.angle_alpha   90.00
_cell.angle_beta   90.00
_cell.angle_gamma   90.00
#
_symmetry.space_group_name_H-M   'P 1'
#
loop_
_entity.id
_entity.type
_entity.pdbx_description
1 polymer ?
#
loop_
_entity_poly.entity_id
_entity_poly.type
_entity_poly.pdbx_seq_one_letter_code
_entity_poly.pdbx_strand_id
1 'polypeptide(L)'
;MYMPPTEQLVIRPHIVPLLPTFHGMESENPYVHIKEFEEVCNTFRERGASIDLMRLKLFPFTLKDKAKVWLNSLRPRSIRTWTDLQAEFLKKFFPTHRTNGLKRQILNFLAKENEKFYECWERYMEAINACPHHGFVTWLLVSYFYDAEVSRGWDEPNVKEMGRMKSQPNASNAKAEMYTLNEDTDMKAKFAAMARRLEELEVKKIREVRPFQRYQCKLCRVPFFNRLSTWWRNVLRCQL
;
A
#
# COMPACT_ATOMS: atom_id res chain seq x y z
N MET A 1 -7.31 26.41 18.49
CA MET A 1 -6.45 26.98 17.43
C MET A 1 -6.76 28.46 17.33
N TYR A 2 -5.75 29.35 17.44
CA TYR A 2 -5.93 30.76 17.06
C TYR A 2 -4.91 31.03 15.96
N MET A 3 -5.40 31.42 14.80
CA MET A 3 -4.64 31.71 13.59
C MET A 3 -4.33 33.22 13.55
N PRO A 4 -3.14 33.63 13.08
CA PRO A 4 -2.85 35.06 12.89
C PRO A 4 -3.74 35.67 11.79
N PRO A 5 -4.07 36.96 11.87
CA PRO A 5 -4.94 37.63 10.91
C PRO A 5 -4.15 38.00 9.66
N THR A 6 -3.98 37.06 8.74
CA THR A 6 -3.66 37.34 7.33
C THR A 6 -4.09 36.10 6.55
N GLU A 7 -5.01 36.33 5.59
CA GLU A 7 -5.81 35.32 4.86
C GLU A 7 -6.88 34.59 5.71
N GLN A 8 -8.01 35.26 5.93
CA GLN A 8 -9.23 34.57 6.35
C GLN A 8 -9.73 33.67 5.21
N LEU A 9 -9.20 32.45 5.14
CA LEU A 9 -9.85 31.34 4.43
C LEU A 9 -11.29 31.22 4.97
N VAL A 10 -12.27 31.61 4.16
CA VAL A 10 -13.70 31.47 4.45
C VAL A 10 -14.08 30.03 4.14
N ILE A 11 -14.49 29.28 5.16
CA ILE A 11 -15.01 27.92 4.95
C ILE A 11 -16.39 28.06 4.31
N ARG A 12 -16.50 27.71 3.03
CA ARG A 12 -17.79 27.72 2.33
C ARG A 12 -18.69 26.63 2.95
N PRO A 13 -19.90 26.94 3.46
CA PRO A 13 -20.73 25.98 4.21
C PRO A 13 -21.06 24.68 3.46
N HIS A 14 -21.16 24.73 2.12
CA HIS A 14 -21.44 23.55 1.29
C HIS A 14 -20.29 22.53 1.24
N ILE A 15 -19.09 22.87 1.73
CA ILE A 15 -17.94 21.95 1.78
C ILE A 15 -18.07 20.98 2.95
N VAL A 16 -18.63 21.42 4.09
CA VAL A 16 -18.69 20.63 5.32
C VAL A 16 -19.41 19.29 5.14
N PRO A 17 -20.55 19.20 4.42
CA PRO A 17 -21.21 17.92 4.15
C PRO A 17 -20.42 16.96 3.25
N LEU A 18 -19.41 17.45 2.51
CA LEU A 18 -18.58 16.63 1.61
C LEU A 18 -17.36 16.03 2.32
N LEU A 19 -17.09 16.46 3.55
CA LEU A 19 -15.95 15.98 4.31
C LEU A 19 -16.20 14.55 4.82
N PRO A 20 -15.19 13.66 4.79
CA PRO A 20 -15.30 12.34 5.42
C PRO A 20 -15.46 12.48 6.93
N THR A 21 -15.98 11.43 7.56
CA THR A 21 -16.20 11.39 9.02
C THR A 21 -15.37 10.30 9.67
N PHE A 22 -14.75 10.61 10.80
CA PHE A 22 -13.94 9.69 11.60
C PHE A 22 -14.31 9.78 13.08
N HIS A 23 -14.72 8.66 13.66
CA HIS A 23 -15.23 8.59 15.04
C HIS A 23 -14.12 8.23 16.05
N GLY A 24 -13.02 7.63 15.57
CA GLY A 24 -11.95 7.10 16.41
C GLY A 24 -12.23 5.68 16.89
N MET A 25 -12.87 4.87 16.06
CA MET A 25 -13.16 3.45 16.31
C MET A 25 -12.02 2.55 15.82
N GLU A 26 -11.85 1.37 16.44
CA GLU A 26 -10.78 0.43 16.07
C GLU A 26 -10.93 -0.13 14.64
N SER A 27 -12.17 -0.22 14.15
CA SER A 27 -12.48 -0.63 12.79
C SER A 27 -12.12 0.42 11.73
N GLU A 28 -12.04 1.69 12.09
CA GLU A 28 -11.71 2.76 11.14
C GLU A 28 -10.20 2.76 10.84
N ASN A 29 -9.84 3.11 9.60
CA ASN A 29 -8.45 3.27 9.20
C ASN A 29 -8.10 4.77 9.04
N PRO A 30 -7.23 5.33 9.89
CA PRO A 30 -6.88 6.75 9.84
C PRO A 30 -6.11 7.15 8.58
N TYR A 31 -5.42 6.24 7.89
CA TYR A 31 -4.78 6.55 6.59
C TYR A 31 -5.81 6.74 5.48
N VAL A 32 -6.84 5.89 5.46
CA VAL A 32 -7.95 6.02 4.49
C VAL A 32 -8.66 7.34 4.73
N HIS A 33 -8.92 7.68 5.99
CA HIS A 33 -9.52 8.97 6.36
C HIS A 33 -8.72 10.18 5.89
N ILE A 34 -7.40 10.20 6.15
CA ILE A 34 -6.52 11.28 5.68
C ILE A 34 -6.57 11.39 4.15
N LYS A 35 -6.50 10.26 3.44
CA LYS A 35 -6.49 10.24 1.98
C LYS A 35 -7.79 10.78 1.39
N GLU A 36 -8.94 10.31 1.87
CA GLU A 36 -10.26 10.80 1.44
C GLU A 36 -10.42 12.30 1.73
N PHE A 37 -9.93 12.75 2.89
CA PHE A 37 -9.93 14.16 3.24
C PHE A 37 -9.06 15.01 2.31
N GLU A 38 -7.86 14.54 1.99
CA GLU A 38 -6.96 15.23 1.06
C GLU A 38 -7.53 15.27 -0.37
N GLU A 39 -8.17 14.19 -0.83
CA GLU A 39 -8.85 14.14 -2.12
C GLU A 39 -9.94 15.23 -2.21
N VAL A 40 -10.77 15.35 -1.17
CA VAL A 40 -11.78 16.40 -1.05
C VAL A 40 -11.12 17.78 -1.08
N CYS A 41 -10.09 18.03 -0.27
CA CYS A 41 -9.37 19.31 -0.24
C CYS A 41 -8.75 19.69 -1.60
N ASN A 42 -8.23 18.71 -2.34
CA ASN A 42 -7.58 18.94 -3.64
C ASN A 42 -8.57 19.44 -4.71
N THR A 43 -9.88 19.19 -4.56
CA THR A 43 -10.90 19.70 -5.49
C THR A 43 -11.19 21.19 -5.35
N PHE A 44 -10.90 21.78 -4.18
CA PHE A 44 -11.25 23.17 -3.84
C PHE A 44 -10.12 24.17 -4.08
N ARG A 45 -9.20 23.89 -5.01
CA ARG A 45 -8.01 24.73 -5.22
C ARG A 45 -8.38 26.13 -5.75
N GLU A 46 -8.73 27.04 -4.84
CA GLU A 46 -8.85 28.47 -5.08
C GLU A 46 -7.46 29.10 -5.18
N ARG A 47 -7.29 30.02 -6.13
CA ARG A 47 -6.03 30.77 -6.31
C ARG A 47 -5.74 31.60 -5.05
N GLY A 48 -4.66 31.25 -4.33
CA GLY A 48 -4.04 32.11 -3.31
C GLY A 48 -3.87 31.47 -1.93
N ALA A 49 -4.81 30.62 -1.49
CA ALA A 49 -4.74 30.05 -0.14
C ALA A 49 -3.77 28.86 -0.04
N SER A 50 -2.96 28.81 1.02
CA SER A 50 -2.15 27.62 1.33
C SER A 50 -3.06 26.40 1.56
N ILE A 51 -2.85 25.33 0.78
CA ILE A 51 -3.61 24.08 0.90
C ILE A 51 -3.50 23.47 2.31
N ASP A 52 -2.35 23.62 2.95
CA ASP A 52 -2.12 23.13 4.31
C ASP A 52 -2.92 23.92 5.34
N LEU A 53 -3.08 25.23 5.12
CA LEU A 53 -3.91 26.08 5.98
C LEU A 53 -5.39 25.69 5.87
N MET A 54 -5.85 25.40 4.65
CA MET A 54 -7.20 24.89 4.41
C MET A 54 -7.40 23.54 5.10
N ARG A 55 -6.46 22.60 4.94
CA ARG A 55 -6.50 21.29 5.58
C ARG A 55 -6.58 21.40 7.11
N LEU A 56 -5.74 22.24 7.71
CA LEU A 56 -5.78 22.49 9.16
C LEU A 56 -7.11 23.06 9.64
N LYS A 57 -7.75 23.94 8.86
CA LYS A 57 -9.07 24.50 9.18
C LYS A 57 -10.22 23.50 9.02
N LEU A 58 -10.17 22.66 7.99
CA LEU A 58 -11.27 21.74 7.66
C LEU A 58 -11.20 20.41 8.43
N PHE A 59 -10.00 19.91 8.74
CA PHE A 59 -9.84 18.61 9.40
C PHE A 59 -10.64 18.45 10.70
N PRO A 60 -10.76 19.47 11.59
CA PRO A 60 -11.58 19.36 12.79
C PRO A 60 -13.06 19.04 12.53
N PHE A 61 -13.60 19.36 11.36
CA PHE A 61 -14.99 19.06 10.99
C PHE A 61 -15.18 17.59 10.61
N THR A 62 -14.10 16.89 10.26
CA THR A 62 -14.10 15.46 9.94
C THR A 62 -14.20 14.57 11.17
N LEU A 63 -13.85 15.08 12.36
CA LEU A 63 -13.74 14.27 13.57
C LEU A 63 -15.03 14.29 14.40
N LYS A 64 -15.42 13.12 14.91
CA LYS A 64 -16.55 12.91 15.83
C LYS A 64 -16.10 12.15 17.07
N ASP A 65 -16.96 12.13 18.10
CA ASP A 65 -16.82 11.30 19.30
C ASP A 65 -15.40 11.25 19.89
N LYS A 66 -14.80 10.05 19.97
CA LYS A 66 -13.47 9.84 20.56
C LYS A 66 -12.39 10.64 19.83
N ALA A 67 -12.49 10.76 18.50
CA ALA A 67 -11.56 11.54 17.72
C ALA A 67 -11.68 13.05 17.99
N LYS A 68 -12.92 13.54 18.14
CA LYS A 68 -13.16 14.95 18.48
C LYS A 68 -12.68 15.29 19.88
N VAL A 69 -12.93 14.41 20.85
CA VAL A 69 -12.45 14.55 22.24
C VAL A 69 -10.92 14.60 22.27
N TRP A 70 -10.24 13.72 21.51
CA TRP A 70 -8.79 13.74 21.41
C TRP A 70 -8.25 15.05 20.84
N LEU A 71 -8.81 15.55 19.75
CA LEU A 71 -8.32 16.80 19.15
C LEU A 71 -8.43 17.98 20.14
N ASN A 72 -9.51 18.01 20.92
CA ASN A 72 -9.75 19.04 21.93
C ASN A 72 -8.84 18.92 23.16
N SER A 73 -8.25 17.74 23.43
CA SER A 73 -7.35 17.53 24.57
C SER A 73 -5.90 17.91 24.27
N LEU A 74 -5.55 18.17 23.01
CA LEU A 74 -4.22 18.60 22.62
C LEU A 74 -3.91 19.99 23.17
N ARG A 75 -2.63 20.22 23.53
CA ARG A 75 -2.18 21.52 24.01
C ARG A 75 -2.40 22.58 22.92
N PRO A 76 -2.93 23.77 23.25
CA PRO A 76 -3.01 24.86 22.30
C PRO A 76 -1.65 25.15 21.65
N ARG A 77 -1.64 25.37 20.33
CA ARG A 77 -0.44 25.70 19.54
C ARG A 77 0.63 24.59 19.44
N SER A 78 0.32 23.35 19.85
CA SER A 78 1.24 22.21 19.68
C SER A 78 1.37 21.75 18.24
N ILE A 79 0.31 21.92 17.44
CA ILE A 79 0.26 21.58 16.01
C ILE A 79 0.27 22.87 15.21
N ARG A 80 1.26 23.01 14.31
CA ARG A 80 1.43 24.21 13.47
C ARG A 80 1.34 23.93 11.98
N THR A 81 1.67 22.71 11.56
CA THR A 81 1.61 22.30 10.15
C THR A 81 0.66 21.13 9.95
N TRP A 82 0.22 20.93 8.70
CA TRP A 82 -0.57 19.76 8.32
C TRP A 82 0.19 18.46 8.65
N THR A 83 1.49 18.43 8.39
CA THR A 83 2.37 17.29 8.69
C THR A 83 2.41 16.95 10.18
N ASP A 84 2.51 17.94 11.07
CA ASP A 84 2.47 17.71 12.53
C ASP A 84 1.14 17.10 12.97
N LEU A 85 0.04 17.58 12.39
CA LEU A 85 -1.31 17.09 12.68
C LEU A 85 -1.47 15.63 12.24
N GLN A 86 -1.02 15.30 11.02
CA GLN A 86 -1.03 13.93 10.51
C GLN A 86 -0.23 13.00 11.43
N ALA A 87 0.97 13.42 11.85
CA ALA A 87 1.83 12.62 12.71
C ALA A 87 1.18 12.31 14.06
N GLU A 88 0.63 13.32 14.76
CA GLU A 88 -0.03 13.12 16.05
C GLU A 88 -1.35 12.34 15.92
N PHE A 89 -2.12 12.55 14.84
CA PHE A 89 -3.33 11.79 14.56
C PHE A 89 -3.03 10.30 14.33
N LEU A 90 -2.05 9.99 13.47
CA LEU A 90 -1.63 8.63 13.18
C LEU A 90 -1.03 7.95 14.41
N LYS A 91 -0.22 8.66 15.19
CA LYS A 91 0.31 8.15 16.47
C LYS A 91 -0.79 7.80 17.45
N LYS A 92 -1.87 8.57 17.50
CA LYS A 92 -3.01 8.31 18.39
C LYS A 92 -3.89 7.15 17.93
N PHE A 93 -4.27 7.13 16.66
CA PHE A 93 -5.30 6.22 16.13
C PHE A 93 -4.75 5.03 15.33
N PHE A 94 -3.43 4.98 15.13
CA PHE A 94 -2.72 3.86 14.53
C PHE A 94 -1.57 3.38 15.41
N PRO A 95 -1.87 2.80 16.59
CA PRO A 95 -0.86 2.39 17.55
C PRO A 95 0.07 1.29 17.02
N THR A 96 1.27 1.20 17.59
CA THR A 96 2.32 0.25 17.16
C THR A 96 1.86 -1.21 17.16
N HIS A 97 1.04 -1.63 18.13
CA HIS A 97 0.56 -3.02 18.16
C HIS A 97 -0.33 -3.36 16.94
N ARG A 98 -1.12 -2.39 16.45
CA ARG A 98 -1.94 -2.54 15.22
C ARG A 98 -1.02 -2.64 14.00
N THR A 99 -0.01 -1.77 13.94
CA THR A 99 1.04 -1.82 12.90
C THR A 99 1.71 -3.21 12.87
N ASN A 100 2.11 -3.74 14.03
CA ASN A 100 2.74 -5.06 14.13
C ASN A 100 1.78 -6.19 13.74
N GLY A 101 0.49 -6.07 14.07
CA GLY A 101 -0.56 -7.00 13.62
C GLY A 101 -0.65 -7.07 12.10
N LEU A 102 -0.73 -5.91 11.43
CA LEU A 102 -0.79 -5.83 9.97
C LEU A 102 0.51 -6.29 9.31
N LYS A 103 1.68 -5.95 9.87
CA LYS A 103 2.95 -6.49 9.40
C LYS A 103 2.97 -8.01 9.42
N ARG A 104 2.49 -8.65 10.50
CA ARG A 104 2.37 -10.11 10.59
C ARG A 104 1.39 -10.69 9.56
N GLN A 105 0.29 -9.99 9.28
CA GLN A 105 -0.65 -10.42 8.23
C GLN A 105 -0.01 -10.37 6.83
N ILE A 106 0.83 -9.38 6.55
CA ILE A 106 1.58 -9.29 5.30
C ILE A 106 2.65 -10.39 5.24
N LEU A 107 3.41 -10.59 6.32
CA LEU A 107 4.52 -11.55 6.39
C LEU A 107 4.04 -13.00 6.26
N ASN A 108 2.94 -13.33 6.93
CA ASN A 108 2.38 -14.68 6.98
C ASN A 108 1.20 -14.82 6.01
N PHE A 109 1.17 -14.00 4.97
CA PHE A 109 0.09 -14.05 3.99
C PHE A 109 0.14 -15.40 3.28
N LEU A 110 -1.01 -16.07 3.21
CA LEU A 110 -1.16 -17.31 2.46
C LEU A 110 -2.34 -17.17 1.52
N ALA A 111 -2.19 -17.70 0.31
CA ALA A 111 -3.28 -17.85 -0.64
C ALA A 111 -4.25 -18.93 -0.14
N LYS A 112 -5.56 -18.69 -0.24
CA LYS A 112 -6.58 -19.64 0.26
C LYS A 112 -6.78 -20.78 -0.74
N GLU A 113 -7.28 -21.92 -0.29
CA GLU A 113 -7.70 -23.00 -1.18
C GLU A 113 -8.76 -22.49 -2.20
N ASN A 114 -8.62 -22.88 -3.46
CA ASN A 114 -9.50 -22.51 -4.58
C ASN A 114 -9.64 -21.00 -4.88
N GLU A 115 -8.89 -20.12 -4.20
CA GLU A 115 -8.87 -18.67 -4.49
C GLU A 115 -8.19 -18.44 -5.84
N LYS A 116 -8.77 -17.58 -6.69
CA LYS A 116 -8.12 -17.23 -7.96
C LYS A 116 -6.99 -16.22 -7.71
N PHE A 117 -5.98 -16.23 -8.57
CA PHE A 117 -4.82 -15.33 -8.46
C PHE A 117 -5.21 -13.86 -8.26
N TYR A 118 -6.20 -13.36 -9.02
CA TYR A 118 -6.62 -11.97 -8.89
C TYR A 118 -7.26 -11.65 -7.53
N GLU A 119 -8.01 -12.59 -6.96
CA GLU A 119 -8.66 -12.44 -5.65
C GLU A 119 -7.61 -12.44 -4.53
N CYS A 120 -6.63 -13.33 -4.66
CA CYS A 120 -5.46 -13.38 -3.78
C CYS A 120 -4.65 -12.08 -3.84
N TRP A 121 -4.39 -11.57 -5.04
CA TRP A 121 -3.70 -10.30 -5.25
C TRP A 121 -4.46 -9.11 -4.66
N GLU A 122 -5.78 -9.01 -4.87
CA GLU A 122 -6.58 -7.94 -4.27
C GLU A 122 -6.49 -7.97 -2.75
N ARG A 123 -6.62 -9.16 -2.14
CA ARG A 123 -6.50 -9.35 -0.69
C ARG A 123 -5.10 -9.00 -0.18
N TYR A 124 -4.05 -9.35 -0.92
CA TYR A 124 -2.68 -8.98 -0.57
C TYR A 124 -2.46 -7.46 -0.61
N MET A 125 -2.96 -6.81 -1.66
CA MET A 125 -2.89 -5.36 -1.80
C MET A 125 -3.71 -4.64 -0.73
N GLU A 126 -4.86 -5.17 -0.33
CA GLU A 126 -5.63 -4.65 0.80
C GLU A 126 -4.82 -4.72 2.10
N ALA A 127 -4.12 -5.82 2.36
CA ALA A 127 -3.25 -5.97 3.53
C ALA A 127 -2.10 -4.95 3.54
N ILE A 128 -1.45 -4.72 2.40
CA ILE A 128 -0.41 -3.69 2.24
C ILE A 128 -0.98 -2.29 2.48
N ASN A 129 -2.08 -1.96 1.81
CA ASN A 129 -2.69 -0.62 1.87
C ASN A 129 -3.29 -0.30 3.23
N ALA A 130 -3.61 -1.31 4.04
CA ALA A 130 -4.04 -1.11 5.42
C ALA A 130 -2.95 -0.49 6.31
N CYS A 131 -1.67 -0.64 5.96
CA CYS A 131 -0.53 -0.13 6.72
C CYS A 131 0.56 0.49 5.81
N PRO A 132 0.34 1.68 5.21
CA PRO A 132 1.29 2.29 4.27
C PRO A 132 2.71 2.52 4.85
N HIS A 133 2.83 2.67 6.18
CA HIS A 133 4.07 2.80 6.93
C HIS A 133 4.64 1.46 7.42
N HIS A 134 4.33 0.35 6.75
CA HIS A 134 4.79 -0.99 7.15
C HIS A 134 6.33 -1.14 7.15
N GLY A 135 7.06 -0.32 6.40
CA GLY A 135 8.53 -0.33 6.37
C GLY A 135 9.16 -1.47 5.58
N PHE A 136 8.38 -2.44 5.08
CA PHE A 136 8.85 -3.39 4.06
C PHE A 136 9.23 -2.67 2.77
N VAL A 137 10.42 -3.01 2.27
CA VAL A 137 10.88 -2.62 0.95
C VAL A 137 10.11 -3.38 -0.13
N THR A 138 9.97 -2.78 -1.31
CA THR A 138 9.10 -3.29 -2.38
C THR A 138 9.41 -4.72 -2.79
N TRP A 139 10.69 -5.10 -2.92
CA TRP A 139 11.07 -6.45 -3.31
C TRP A 139 10.63 -7.51 -2.29
N LEU A 140 10.63 -7.16 -1.00
CA LEU A 140 10.26 -8.08 0.07
C LEU A 140 8.76 -8.39 0.05
N LEU A 141 7.94 -7.38 -0.29
CA LEU A 141 6.50 -7.58 -0.53
C LEU A 141 6.26 -8.55 -1.70
N VAL A 142 7.06 -8.41 -2.77
CA VAL A 142 6.97 -9.32 -3.92
C VAL A 142 7.35 -10.74 -3.52
N SER A 143 8.42 -10.92 -2.73
CA SER A 143 8.81 -12.25 -2.25
C SER A 143 7.71 -12.88 -1.40
N TYR A 144 7.12 -12.15 -0.44
CA TYR A 144 6.04 -12.69 0.39
C TYR A 144 4.82 -13.13 -0.43
N PHE A 145 4.44 -12.35 -1.45
CA PHE A 145 3.36 -12.76 -2.35
C PHE A 145 3.74 -13.98 -3.20
N TYR A 146 5.00 -14.07 -3.66
CA TYR A 146 5.51 -15.21 -4.41
C TYR A 146 5.45 -16.49 -3.59
N ASP A 147 5.98 -16.45 -2.37
CA ASP A 147 6.05 -17.59 -1.47
C ASP A 147 4.63 -18.07 -1.08
N ALA A 148 3.68 -17.13 -0.89
CA ALA A 148 2.28 -17.44 -0.64
C ALA A 148 1.59 -18.16 -1.80
N GLU A 149 1.92 -17.79 -3.04
CA GLU A 149 1.41 -18.43 -4.26
C GLU A 149 2.09 -19.78 -4.53
N VAL A 150 3.41 -19.89 -4.35
CA VAL A 150 4.17 -21.14 -4.53
C VAL A 150 3.78 -22.20 -3.51
N SER A 151 3.48 -21.79 -2.27
CA SER A 151 2.99 -22.69 -1.22
C SER A 151 1.69 -23.44 -1.60
N ARG A 152 0.98 -23.01 -2.66
CA ARG A 152 -0.19 -23.73 -3.21
C ARG A 152 0.16 -24.85 -4.20
N GLY A 153 1.44 -25.19 -4.36
CA GLY A 153 1.87 -26.33 -5.16
C GLY A 153 2.05 -26.04 -6.65
N TRP A 154 2.58 -24.86 -6.99
CA TRP A 154 3.14 -24.63 -8.31
C TRP A 154 4.63 -25.00 -8.28
N ASP A 155 4.97 -26.13 -8.89
CA ASP A 155 6.34 -26.62 -9.01
C ASP A 155 7.30 -25.49 -9.43
N GLU A 156 8.45 -25.42 -8.74
CA GLU A 156 9.65 -24.73 -9.19
C GLU A 156 9.87 -24.98 -10.70
N PRO A 157 10.47 -24.04 -11.45
CA PRO A 157 10.85 -24.32 -12.82
C PRO A 157 11.83 -25.50 -12.86
N ASN A 158 11.30 -26.67 -13.23
CA ASN A 158 11.95 -27.89 -13.71
C ASN A 158 13.50 -27.90 -13.60
N VAL A 159 14.01 -28.63 -12.61
CA VAL A 159 15.45 -28.99 -12.40
C VAL A 159 16.04 -29.85 -13.55
N LYS A 160 15.39 -29.91 -14.72
CA LYS A 160 15.75 -30.85 -15.81
C LYS A 160 16.61 -30.27 -16.93
N GLU A 161 17.12 -29.05 -16.82
CA GLU A 161 18.00 -28.48 -17.85
C GLU A 161 19.27 -27.80 -17.33
N MET A 162 19.87 -28.28 -16.24
CA MET A 162 21.32 -28.10 -16.00
C MET A 162 22.05 -29.34 -16.51
N GLY A 163 22.21 -29.41 -17.83
CA GLY A 163 22.99 -30.44 -18.49
C GLY A 163 24.39 -30.53 -17.89
N ARG A 164 24.68 -31.67 -17.28
CA ARG A 164 25.95 -32.41 -17.38
C ARG A 164 27.21 -31.53 -17.49
N MET A 165 27.83 -31.23 -16.35
CA MET A 165 29.29 -31.22 -16.24
C MET A 165 29.70 -31.82 -14.90
N LYS A 166 30.38 -32.97 -14.99
CA LYS A 166 31.07 -33.63 -13.88
C LYS A 166 32.35 -32.84 -13.58
N SER A 167 32.61 -32.54 -12.32
CA SER A 167 33.93 -32.80 -11.69
C SER A 167 33.84 -32.61 -10.17
N GLN A 168 34.54 -33.50 -9.46
CA GLN A 168 34.57 -33.65 -8.00
C GLN A 168 35.16 -32.43 -7.27
N PRO A 169 34.87 -32.24 -5.96
CA PRO A 169 35.49 -31.18 -5.18
C PRO A 169 36.85 -31.66 -4.67
N ASN A 170 37.91 -30.96 -5.07
CA ASN A 170 39.19 -31.02 -4.36
C ASN A 170 39.55 -29.60 -3.88
N ALA A 171 39.97 -29.56 -2.62
CA ALA A 171 40.83 -28.54 -2.01
C ALA A 171 40.32 -27.10 -2.02
N SER A 172 39.77 -26.74 -0.85
CA SER A 172 40.17 -25.61 -0.01
C SER A 172 40.15 -24.16 -0.56
N ASN A 173 39.81 -23.29 0.39
CA ASN A 173 40.14 -21.87 0.56
C ASN A 173 39.67 -20.79 -0.44
N ALA A 174 39.09 -19.75 0.18
CA ALA A 174 38.74 -18.41 -0.29
C ALA A 174 37.41 -18.25 -1.05
N LYS A 175 36.40 -17.71 -0.36
CA LYS A 175 35.74 -16.42 -0.72
C LYS A 175 34.57 -16.11 0.20
N ALA A 176 34.75 -15.10 1.05
CA ALA A 176 33.70 -14.45 1.81
C ALA A 176 32.86 -13.48 0.92
N GLU A 177 32.52 -13.89 -0.31
CA GLU A 177 31.97 -12.99 -1.34
C GLU A 177 30.85 -13.65 -2.20
N MET A 178 30.04 -14.54 -1.61
CA MET A 178 29.01 -15.29 -2.38
C MET A 178 27.56 -15.18 -1.89
N TYR A 179 27.26 -14.37 -0.86
CA TYR A 179 25.88 -14.32 -0.31
C TYR A 179 24.98 -13.21 -0.87
N THR A 180 25.49 -12.20 -1.58
CA THR A 180 24.68 -11.09 -2.11
C THR A 180 24.16 -11.30 -3.54
N LEU A 181 24.86 -12.07 -4.38
CA LEU A 181 24.47 -12.26 -5.80
C LEU A 181 23.37 -13.32 -6.00
N ASN A 182 23.22 -14.26 -5.05
CA ASN A 182 22.26 -15.35 -5.17
C ASN A 182 20.83 -14.89 -4.86
N GLU A 183 20.66 -14.01 -3.86
CA GLU A 183 19.37 -13.38 -3.55
C GLU A 183 18.88 -12.53 -4.73
N ASP A 184 19.76 -11.73 -5.34
CA ASP A 184 19.41 -10.91 -6.51
C ASP A 184 19.01 -11.75 -7.74
N THR A 185 19.64 -12.91 -7.94
CA THR A 185 19.33 -13.81 -9.07
C THR A 185 18.03 -14.59 -8.82
N ASP A 186 17.83 -15.09 -7.60
CA ASP A 186 16.57 -15.70 -7.16
C ASP A 186 15.41 -14.70 -7.27
N MET A 187 15.61 -13.47 -6.79
CA MET A 187 14.62 -12.40 -6.90
C MET A 187 14.29 -12.10 -8.36
N LYS A 188 15.28 -11.93 -9.25
CA LYS A 188 15.03 -11.74 -10.68
C LYS A 188 14.20 -12.87 -11.29
N ALA A 189 14.45 -14.12 -10.87
CA ALA A 189 13.66 -15.27 -11.31
C ALA A 189 12.22 -15.20 -10.80
N LYS A 190 11.99 -14.84 -9.53
CA LYS A 190 10.65 -14.63 -8.93
C LYS A 190 9.88 -13.52 -9.64
N PHE A 191 10.54 -12.39 -9.91
CA PHE A 191 10.00 -11.29 -10.71
C PHE A 191 9.65 -11.74 -12.13
N ALA A 192 10.55 -12.44 -12.82
CA ALA A 192 10.28 -12.94 -14.17
C ALA A 192 9.12 -13.96 -14.19
N ALA A 193 9.00 -14.81 -13.16
CA ALA A 193 7.91 -15.75 -13.02
C ALA A 193 6.56 -15.04 -12.82
N MET A 194 6.49 -14.05 -11.93
CA MET A 194 5.30 -13.24 -11.72
C MET A 194 4.90 -12.42 -12.95
N ALA A 195 5.88 -11.83 -13.66
CA ALA A 195 5.64 -11.08 -14.88
C ALA A 195 5.00 -11.96 -15.97
N ARG A 196 5.54 -13.16 -16.20
CA ARG A 196 4.96 -14.12 -17.15
C ARG A 196 3.53 -14.52 -16.78
N ARG A 197 3.23 -14.71 -15.48
CA ARG A 197 1.87 -15.02 -15.02
C ARG A 197 0.89 -13.87 -15.27
N LEU A 198 1.34 -12.63 -15.09
CA LEU A 198 0.54 -11.46 -15.40
C LEU A 198 0.19 -11.41 -16.89
N GLU A 199 1.17 -11.62 -17.76
CA GLU A 199 0.99 -11.67 -19.20
C GLU A 199 0.05 -12.82 -19.63
N GLU A 200 0.21 -14.02 -19.06
CA GLU A 200 -0.69 -15.15 -19.30
C GLU A 200 -2.15 -14.83 -18.94
N LEU A 201 -2.38 -14.16 -17.81
CA LEU A 201 -3.71 -13.75 -17.37
C LEU A 201 -4.29 -12.63 -18.26
N GLU A 202 -3.45 -11.71 -18.75
CA GLU A 202 -3.85 -10.70 -19.73
C GLU A 202 -4.21 -11.32 -21.09
N VAL A 203 -3.45 -12.30 -21.56
CA VAL A 203 -3.72 -13.02 -22.82
C VAL A 203 -4.98 -13.88 -22.72
N LYS A 204 -5.20 -14.58 -21.60
CA LYS A 204 -6.45 -15.34 -21.36
C LYS A 204 -7.68 -14.44 -21.37
N LYS A 205 -7.57 -13.22 -20.84
CA LYS A 205 -8.63 -12.20 -20.90
C LYS A 205 -8.92 -11.72 -22.33
N ILE A 206 -7.93 -11.69 -23.23
CA ILE A 206 -8.13 -11.34 -24.65
C ILE A 206 -8.88 -12.45 -25.39
N ARG A 207 -8.67 -13.71 -25.01
CA ARG A 207 -9.34 -14.88 -25.62
C ARG A 207 -10.77 -15.08 -25.11
N GLU A 208 -11.07 -14.69 -23.88
CA GLU A 208 -12.41 -14.78 -23.26
C GLU A 208 -13.06 -13.39 -23.13
N VAL A 209 -13.70 -12.90 -24.18
CA VAL A 209 -14.33 -11.58 -24.16
C VAL A 209 -15.71 -11.62 -23.46
N ARG A 210 -15.68 -11.12 -22.19
CA ARG A 210 -16.71 -10.56 -21.28
C ARG A 210 -17.43 -11.51 -20.29
N PRO A 211 -17.54 -11.18 -18.97
CA PRO A 211 -17.46 -9.85 -18.35
C PRO A 211 -16.57 -9.78 -17.08
N PHE A 212 -15.29 -9.41 -17.21
CA PHE A 212 -14.42 -9.07 -16.06
C PHE A 212 -14.38 -7.56 -15.74
N GLN A 213 -15.26 -6.77 -16.37
CA GLN A 213 -15.39 -5.33 -16.14
C GLN A 213 -16.04 -4.97 -14.78
N ARG A 214 -16.34 -5.93 -13.92
CA ARG A 214 -17.08 -5.69 -12.66
C ARG A 214 -16.23 -5.43 -11.42
N TYR A 215 -14.93 -5.66 -11.44
CA TYR A 215 -14.07 -5.42 -10.27
C TYR A 215 -13.40 -4.05 -10.37
N GLN A 216 -14.19 -3.01 -10.13
CA GLN A 216 -13.68 -1.69 -9.76
C GLN A 216 -13.45 -1.68 -8.26
N CYS A 217 -12.22 -1.46 -7.81
CA CYS A 217 -12.00 -1.09 -6.42
C CYS A 217 -12.73 0.24 -6.14
N LYS A 218 -13.66 0.20 -5.18
CA LYS A 218 -14.58 1.30 -4.81
C LYS A 218 -13.85 2.58 -4.41
N LEU A 219 -12.57 2.49 -4.04
CA LEU A 219 -11.72 3.61 -3.63
C LEU A 219 -11.03 4.35 -4.79
N CYS A 220 -11.02 3.85 -6.04
CA CYS A 220 -10.28 4.57 -7.12
C CYS A 220 -10.77 4.40 -8.56
N ARG A 221 -11.80 3.60 -8.86
CA ARG A 221 -12.33 3.38 -10.24
C ARG A 221 -11.28 2.99 -11.32
N VAL A 222 -10.09 2.52 -10.95
CA VAL A 222 -9.08 1.99 -11.89
C VAL A 222 -9.24 0.47 -12.03
N PRO A 223 -9.28 -0.10 -13.26
CA PRO A 223 -9.36 -1.55 -13.48
C PRO A 223 -8.24 -2.33 -12.77
N PHE A 224 -8.55 -3.51 -12.22
CA PHE A 224 -7.61 -4.43 -11.54
C PHE A 224 -6.26 -4.57 -12.27
N PHE A 225 -6.30 -4.86 -13.57
CA PHE A 225 -5.12 -5.00 -14.42
C PHE A 225 -4.28 -3.71 -14.51
N ASN A 226 -4.91 -2.53 -14.48
CA ASN A 226 -4.16 -1.27 -14.51
C ASN A 226 -3.41 -1.04 -13.19
N ARG A 227 -3.94 -1.47 -12.03
CA ARG A 227 -3.22 -1.39 -10.76
C ARG A 227 -2.07 -2.38 -10.68
N LEU A 228 -2.34 -3.64 -11.02
CA LEU A 228 -1.35 -4.70 -11.05
C LEU A 228 -0.23 -4.35 -12.03
N SER A 229 -0.56 -3.96 -13.27
CA SER A 229 0.45 -3.55 -14.26
C SER A 229 1.15 -2.22 -13.94
N THR A 230 0.50 -1.24 -13.30
CA THR A 230 1.16 0.02 -12.91
C THR A 230 2.10 -0.19 -11.72
N TRP A 231 1.63 -0.94 -10.71
CA TRP A 231 2.46 -1.32 -9.59
C TRP A 231 3.66 -2.14 -10.08
N TRP A 232 3.42 -3.16 -10.90
CA TRP A 232 4.46 -4.00 -11.47
C TRP A 232 5.44 -3.25 -12.37
N ARG A 233 4.95 -2.34 -13.23
CA ARG A 233 5.81 -1.46 -14.03
C ARG A 233 6.65 -0.53 -13.16
N ASN A 234 6.12 -0.05 -12.03
CA ASN A 234 6.88 0.77 -11.09
C ASN A 234 7.89 -0.06 -10.29
N VAL A 235 7.59 -1.33 -9.95
CA VAL A 235 8.54 -2.22 -9.26
C VAL A 235 9.67 -2.65 -10.21
N LEU A 236 9.37 -3.09 -11.43
CA LEU A 236 10.36 -3.51 -12.43
C LEU A 236 11.25 -2.34 -12.90
N ARG A 237 10.71 -1.12 -13.02
CA ARG A 237 11.49 0.07 -13.41
C ARG A 237 12.50 0.51 -12.34
N CYS A 238 12.37 0.04 -11.10
CA CYS A 238 13.34 0.30 -10.03
C CYS A 238 14.46 -0.77 -9.94
N GLN A 239 14.49 -1.78 -10.82
CA GLN A 239 15.46 -2.88 -10.78
C GLN A 239 16.15 -3.20 -12.13
N LEU A 240 15.92 -2.39 -13.17
CA LEU A 240 16.73 -2.32 -14.39
C LEU A 240 17.53 -1.02 -14.40
#